data_AF-A0A401TN99-F1
#
_entry.id   AF-A0A401TN99-F1
#
_cell.length_a   1.000
_cell.length_b   1.000
_cell.length_c   1.000
_cell.angle_alpha   90.00
_cell.angle_beta   90.00
_cell.angle_gamma   90.00
#
_symmetry.space_group_name_H-M   'P 1'
#
loop_
_entity.id
_entity.type
_entity.pdbx_description
1 polymer ?
#
loop_
_entity_poly.entity_id
_entity_poly.type
_entity_poly.pdbx_seq_one_letter_code
_entity_poly.pdbx_strand_id
1 'polypeptide(L)' 'MRNWTAALQQRIDDLTDLRDKLFSCIGCGCLSLTDCPLRNGEDRLGTQGPGPRVLITAAERRQRRKRQG' A
#
# COMPACT_ATOMS: atom_id res chain seq x y z
N MET A 1 14.19 -6.52 -23.47
CA MET A 1 14.86 -6.42 -22.16
C MET A 1 14.71 -5.06 -21.45
N ARG A 2 14.37 -3.94 -22.12
CA ARG A 2 14.28 -2.61 -21.48
C ARG A 2 13.10 -2.41 -20.51
N ASN A 3 11.97 -3.08 -20.72
CA ASN A 3 10.79 -2.90 -19.86
C ASN A 3 10.99 -3.36 -18.42
N TRP A 4 11.78 -4.42 -18.20
CA TRP A 4 11.99 -4.91 -16.83
C TRP A 4 12.93 -4.02 -16.04
N THR A 5 13.99 -3.51 -16.68
CA THR A 5 14.90 -2.55 -16.05
C THR A 5 14.17 -1.27 -15.65
N ALA A 6 13.28 -0.75 -16.49
CA ALA A 6 12.47 0.42 -16.15
C ALA A 6 11.50 0.15 -14.99
N ALA A 7 10.84 -1.02 -14.96
CA ALA A 7 9.98 -1.41 -13.86
C ALA A 7 10.75 -1.61 -12.54
N LEU A 8 11.97 -2.13 -12.61
CA LEU A 8 12.85 -2.29 -11.46
C LEU A 8 13.29 -0.93 -10.93
N GLN A 9 13.69 0.00 -11.82
CA GLN A 9 14.09 1.34 -11.43
C GLN A 9 12.94 2.09 -10.76
N GLN A 10 11.73 2.02 -11.33
CA GLN A 10 10.55 2.63 -10.70
C GLN A 10 10.34 2.14 -9.27
N ARG A 11 10.49 0.83 -9.04
CA ARG A 11 10.31 0.26 -7.70
C ARG A 11 11.42 0.67 -6.73
N ILE A 12 12.64 0.90 -7.22
CA ILE A 12 13.75 1.42 -6.41
C ILE A 12 13.46 2.87 -6.02
N ASP A 13 12.99 3.68 -6.97
CA ASP A 13 12.68 5.10 -6.74
C ASP A 13 11.55 5.24 -5.71
N ASP A 14 10.48 4.45 -5.85
CA ASP A 14 9.35 4.42 -4.91
C ASP A 14 9.79 4.05 -3.48
N LEU A 15 10.66 3.05 -3.35
CA LEU A 15 11.17 2.59 -2.04
C LEU A 15 12.13 3.60 -1.40
N THR A 16 12.89 4.32 -2.23
CA THR A 16 13.81 5.37 -1.80
C THR A 16 13.04 6.57 -1.25
N ASP A 17 12.02 7.02 -1.96
CA ASP A 17 11.11 8.08 -1.52
C ASP A 17 10.40 7.70 -0.20
N LEU A 18 9.92 6.46 -0.08
CA LEU A 18 9.33 5.96 1.17
C LEU A 18 10.32 6.00 2.35
N ARG A 19 11.57 5.58 2.13
CA ARG A 19 12.63 5.62 3.15
C ARG A 19 12.87 7.05 3.63
N ASP A 20 12.98 8.00 2.71
CA ASP A 20 13.28 9.39 3.06
C ASP A 20 12.13 10.04 3.85
N LYS A 21 10.88 9.71 3.48
CA LYS A 21 9.68 10.09 4.26
C LYS A 21 9.61 9.41 5.64
N LEU A 22 10.10 8.18 5.78
CA LEU A 22 10.21 7.50 7.08
C LEU A 22 11.23 8.18 7.99
N PHE A 23 12.37 8.61 7.46
CA PHE A 23 13.35 9.37 8.23
C PHE A 23 12.77 10.69 8.78
N SER A 24 12.03 11.45 7.97
CA SER A 24 11.40 12.68 8.44
C SER A 24 10.32 12.43 9.50
N CYS A 25 9.56 11.33 9.39
CA CYS A 25 8.53 10.96 10.36
C CYS A 25 9.12 10.47 11.70
N ILE A 26 10.22 9.71 11.67
CA ILE A 26 10.96 9.33 12.89
C ILE A 26 11.54 10.57 13.57
N GLY A 27 12.07 11.52 12.78
CA GLY A 27 12.60 12.79 13.28
C GLY A 27 11.53 13.74 13.84
N CYS A 28 10.32 13.75 13.29
CA CYS A 28 9.16 14.49 13.84
C CYS A 28 8.71 13.91 15.18
N GLY A 29 8.78 12.58 15.35
CA GLY A 29 8.32 11.86 16.55
C GLY A 29 6.82 11.98 16.84
N CYS A 30 6.10 12.77 16.06
CA CYS A 30 4.74 13.18 16.32
C CYS A 30 3.73 12.04 16.16
N LEU A 31 3.98 11.08 15.25
CA LEU A 31 3.04 10.00 14.87
C LEU A 31 1.57 10.46 14.83
N SER A 32 1.38 11.74 14.50
CA SER A 32 0.12 12.43 14.60
C SER A 32 -0.81 11.85 13.55
N LEU A 33 -2.00 11.45 13.96
CA LEU A 33 -3.02 10.99 13.01
C LEU A 33 -3.45 12.12 12.07
N THR A 34 -3.26 13.39 12.43
CA THR A 34 -3.59 14.55 11.60
C THR A 34 -2.43 14.97 10.70
N ASP A 35 -1.19 14.90 11.17
CA ASP A 35 -0.06 15.61 10.52
C ASP A 35 0.98 14.69 9.89
N CYS A 36 0.89 13.36 10.09
CA CYS A 36 1.89 12.42 9.55
C CYS A 36 1.67 12.18 8.03
N PRO A 37 2.63 12.57 7.16
CA PRO A 37 2.50 12.38 5.71
C PRO A 37 2.59 10.91 5.28
N LEU A 38 3.07 10.02 6.16
CA LEU A 38 3.06 8.57 5.95
C LEU A 38 1.75 7.90 6.34
N ARG A 39 0.81 8.65 6.91
CA ARG A 39 -0.52 8.11 7.18
C ARG A 39 -1.20 7.79 5.85
N ASN A 40 -1.88 6.66 5.80
CA ASN A 40 -2.85 6.37 4.75
C ASN A 40 -4.07 7.30 4.94
N GLY A 41 -3.92 8.59 4.60
CA GLY A 41 -4.95 9.61 4.81
C GLY A 41 -6.24 9.31 4.04
N GLU A 42 -6.12 8.56 2.96
CA GLU A 42 -7.21 8.05 2.13
C GLU A 42 -7.68 6.65 2.56
N ASP A 43 -7.49 6.22 3.83
CA ASP A 43 -7.95 4.91 4.30
C ASP A 43 -9.48 4.83 4.42
N ARG A 44 -10.13 4.68 3.26
CA ARG A 44 -11.59 4.56 3.12
C ARG A 44 -12.13 3.32 3.84
N LEU A 45 -11.33 2.26 3.95
CA LEU A 45 -11.70 1.03 4.65
C LEU A 45 -11.59 1.16 6.16
N GLY A 46 -10.82 2.12 6.67
CA GLY A 46 -10.75 2.43 8.10
C GLY A 46 -12.09 2.80 8.72
N THR A 47 -13.04 3.31 7.91
CA THR A 47 -14.43 3.57 8.35
C THR A 47 -15.22 2.27 8.63
N GLN A 48 -14.83 1.15 8.04
CA GLN A 48 -15.43 -0.17 8.25
C GLN A 48 -14.84 -0.89 9.47
N GLY A 49 -14.08 -0.16 10.28
CA GLY A 49 -13.29 -0.67 11.38
C GLY A 49 -11.79 -0.67 11.05
N PRO A 50 -10.94 -0.85 12.06
CA PRO A 50 -9.51 -0.69 11.92
C PRO A 50 -8.86 -1.70 10.94
N GLY A 51 -8.00 -1.19 10.05
CA GLY A 51 -7.02 -1.96 9.27
C GLY A 51 -7.51 -2.53 7.92
N PRO A 52 -6.61 -3.12 7.11
CA PRO A 52 -6.97 -3.67 5.80
C PRO A 52 -8.13 -4.68 5.88
N ARG A 53 -9.15 -4.55 5.01
CA ARG A 53 -10.22 -5.55 4.82
C ARG A 53 -10.42 -5.86 3.35
N VAL A 54 -9.91 -7.00 2.93
CA VAL A 54 -9.96 -7.41 1.53
C VAL A 54 -11.10 -8.38 1.28
N LEU A 55 -11.96 -7.93 0.39
CA LEU A 55 -12.97 -8.72 -0.31
C LEU A 55 -12.24 -9.53 -1.39
N ILE A 56 -12.21 -10.83 -1.25
CA ILE A 56 -13.34 -11.48 -1.91
C ILE A 56 -14.08 -12.06 -0.72
N THR A 57 -15.40 -12.26 -0.77
CA THR A 57 -15.79 -13.43 0.03
C THR A 57 -14.95 -14.56 -0.54
N ALA A 58 -14.35 -15.40 0.29
CA ALA A 58 -13.46 -16.44 -0.21
C ALA A 58 -14.15 -17.33 -1.29
N ALA A 59 -15.48 -17.27 -1.38
CA ALA A 59 -16.36 -17.91 -2.34
C ALA A 59 -16.22 -17.43 -3.81
N GLU A 60 -16.31 -16.15 -4.13
CA GLU A 60 -16.36 -15.71 -5.55
C GLU A 60 -15.02 -15.92 -6.26
N ARG A 61 -13.95 -15.93 -5.47
CA ARG A 61 -12.58 -16.19 -5.89
C ARG A 61 -12.38 -17.63 -6.38
N ARG A 62 -13.09 -18.61 -5.78
CA ARG A 62 -13.10 -20.03 -6.19
C ARG A 62 -13.91 -20.27 -7.48
N GLN A 63 -14.98 -19.50 -7.69
CA GLN A 63 -15.83 -19.62 -8.90
C GLN A 63 -15.11 -19.16 -10.17
N ARG A 64 -14.38 -18.05 -10.09
CA ARG A 64 -13.61 -17.53 -11.23
C ARG A 64 -12.51 -18.50 -11.70
N ARG A 65 -11.88 -19.23 -10.77
CA ARG A 65 -10.83 -20.20 -11.13
C ARG A 65 -11.36 -21.49 -11.75
N LYS A 66 -12.54 -21.99 -11.33
CA LYS A 66 -13.20 -23.15 -11.97
C LYS A 66 -13.68 -22.90 -13.40
N ARG A 67 -14.01 -21.64 -13.75
CA ARG A 67 -14.41 -21.25 -15.12
C ARG A 67 -13.25 -21.11 -16.11
N GLN A 68 -12.01 -21.11 -15.63
CA GLN A 68 -10.80 -20.91 -16.43
C GLN A 68 -10.00 -22.22 -16.63
N GLY A 69 -10.60 -23.37 -16.27
CA GLY A 69 -10.07 -24.71 -16.53
C GLY A 69 -10.93 -25.46 -17.53
#